data_AF-A0A959SC86-F1
#
_entry.id   AF-A0A959SC86-F1
#
_cell.length_a   1.000
_cell.length_b   1.000
_cell.length_c   1.000
_cell.angle_alpha   90.00
_cell.angle_beta   90.00
_cell.angle_gamma   90.00
#
_symmetry.space_group_name_H-M   'P 1'
#
loop_
_entity.id
_entity.type
_entity.pdbx_description
1 polymer ?
#
loop_
_entity_poly.entity_id
_entity_poly.type
_entity_poly.pdbx_seq_one_letter_code
_entity_poly.pdbx_strand_id
1 'polypeptide(L)'
;MEERSIRVELAGRAYPLTIQASEEENVRRAVEEINESIARLKANYPLTDKQDLLAMASLEVTVRALNATAVRQEAEADAALGAIEHMLADLQG
;
A
#
# COMPACT_ATOMS: atom_id res chain seq x y z
N MET A 1 18.24 -16.43 5.53
CA MET A 1 17.61 -15.13 5.18
C MET A 1 18.39 -14.08 5.95
N GLU A 2 19.03 -13.13 5.26
CA GLU A 2 19.83 -12.08 5.91
C GLU A 2 18.91 -10.96 6.39
N GLU A 3 18.89 -10.75 7.70
CA GLU A 3 18.23 -9.62 8.35
C GLU A 3 19.18 -8.42 8.35
N ARG A 4 18.66 -7.25 7.98
CA ARG A 4 19.39 -5.98 8.00
C ARG A 4 18.69 -5.01 8.94
N SER A 5 19.49 -4.32 9.75
CA SER A 5 19.02 -3.20 10.54
C SER A 5 19.09 -1.93 9.70
N ILE A 6 17.94 -1.30 9.48
CA ILE A 6 17.80 -0.04 8.76
C ILE A 6 17.23 1.03 9.67
N ARG A 7 17.51 2.30 9.34
CA ARG A 7 16.93 3.45 10.03
C ARG A 7 16.01 4.16 9.06
N VAL A 8 14.72 4.24 9.40
CA VAL A 8 13.72 4.96 8.60
C VAL A 8 13.27 6.22 9.33
N GLU A 9 12.87 7.23 8.59
CA GLU A 9 12.33 8.48 9.14
C GLU A 9 10.84 8.58 8.82
N LEU A 10 9.99 8.54 9.85
CA LEU A 10 8.53 8.59 9.72
C LEU A 10 7.99 9.75 10.54
N ALA A 11 7.25 10.66 9.90
CA ALA A 11 6.67 11.85 10.53
C ALA A 11 7.70 12.72 11.30
N GLY A 12 8.94 12.78 10.81
CA GLY A 12 10.05 13.51 11.45
C GLY A 12 10.63 12.81 12.69
N ARG A 13 10.38 11.50 12.86
CA ARG A 13 10.99 10.67 13.91
C ARG A 13 11.73 9.51 13.26
N ALA A 14 12.96 9.29 13.69
CA ALA A 14 13.76 8.18 13.19
C ALA A 14 13.49 6.91 14.03
N TYR A 15 13.13 5.82 13.35
CA TYR A 15 12.90 4.52 13.95
C TYR A 15 13.92 3.50 13.40
N PRO A 16 14.65 2.78 14.27
CA PRO A 16 15.43 1.62 13.85
C PRO A 16 14.49 0.43 13.63
N LEU A 17 14.57 -0.21 12.47
CA LEU A 17 13.86 -1.46 12.16
C LEU A 17 14.85 -2.54 11.76
N THR A 18 14.51 -3.79 12.08
CA THR A 18 15.22 -4.98 11.61
C THR A 18 14.29 -5.73 10.68
N ILE A 19 14.67 -5.87 9.41
CA ILE A 19 13.84 -6.44 8.35
C ILE A 19 14.67 -7.35 7.46
N GLN A 20 14.03 -8.14 6.60
CA GLN A 20 14.77 -8.91 5.60
C GLN A 20 15.33 -7.98 4.51
N ALA A 21 16.51 -8.30 3.98
CA ALA A 21 17.11 -7.53 2.90
C ALA A 21 16.20 -7.42 1.64
N SER A 22 15.35 -8.42 1.39
CA SER A 22 14.36 -8.41 0.30
C SER A 22 13.21 -7.43 0.52
N GLU A 23 12.96 -7.01 1.76
CA GLU A 23 11.86 -6.12 2.11
C GLU A 23 12.29 -4.66 2.23
N GLU A 24 13.60 -4.38 2.25
CA GLU A 24 14.14 -3.04 2.48
C GLU A 24 13.60 -1.99 1.53
N GLU A 25 13.54 -2.29 0.24
CA GLU A 25 13.02 -1.37 -0.77
C GLU A 25 11.53 -1.07 -0.55
N ASN A 26 10.73 -2.11 -0.28
CA ASN A 26 9.30 -1.95 -0.03
C ASN A 26 9.04 -1.13 1.24
N VAL A 27 9.82 -1.37 2.30
CA VAL A 27 9.71 -0.63 3.56
C VAL A 27 10.07 0.84 3.37
N ARG A 28 11.14 1.15 2.63
CA ARG A 28 11.50 2.55 2.33
C ARG A 28 10.42 3.26 1.52
N ARG A 29 9.88 2.60 0.50
CA ARG A 29 8.79 3.15 -0.32
C ARG A 29 7.52 3.41 0.50
N ALA A 30 7.16 2.48 1.40
CA ALA A 30 6.01 2.67 2.29
C ALA A 30 6.19 3.88 3.22
N VAL A 31 7.40 4.07 3.78
CA VAL A 31 7.73 5.22 4.63
C VAL A 31 7.61 6.54 3.85
N GLU A 32 8.10 6.58 2.61
CA GLU A 32 7.98 7.75 1.74
C GLU A 32 6.51 8.09 1.45
N GLU A 33 5.70 7.11 1.06
CA GLU A 33 4.28 7.32 0.74
C GLU A 33 3.49 7.81 1.97
N ILE A 34 3.76 7.26 3.16
CA ILE A 34 3.13 7.73 4.40
C ILE A 34 3.55 9.17 4.71
N ASN A 35 4.84 9.51 4.58
CA ASN A 35 5.32 10.86 4.83
C ASN A 35 4.69 11.89 3.88
N GLU A 36 4.52 11.53 2.61
CA GLU A 36 3.81 12.37 1.65
C GLU A 36 2.33 12.57 2.01
N SER A 37 1.64 11.50 2.40
CA SER A 37 0.24 11.60 2.87
C SER A 37 0.13 12.51 4.09
N ILE A 38 1.02 12.36 5.08
CA ILE A 38 1.10 13.24 6.24
C ILE A 38 1.33 14.69 5.82
N ALA A 39 2.23 14.94 4.86
CA ALA A 39 2.51 16.29 4.38
C ALA A 39 1.28 16.94 3.71
N ARG A 40 0.55 16.18 2.88
CA ARG A 40 -0.72 16.63 2.27
C ARG A 40 -1.79 16.92 3.32
N LEU A 41 -1.97 16.01 4.27
CA LEU A 41 -2.97 16.16 5.34
C LEU A 41 -2.63 17.33 6.25
N LYS A 42 -1.35 17.54 6.57
CA LYS A 42 -0.89 18.71 7.34
C LYS A 42 -1.18 20.03 6.62
N ALA A 43 -1.05 20.07 5.30
CA ALA A 43 -1.39 21.26 4.51
C ALA A 43 -2.90 21.57 4.53
N ASN A 44 -3.73 20.53 4.50
CA ASN A 44 -5.20 20.68 4.51
C ASN A 44 -5.78 20.87 5.92
N TYR A 45 -5.12 20.34 6.95
CA TYR A 45 -5.59 20.32 8.34
C TYR A 45 -4.50 20.76 9.33
N PRO A 46 -4.04 22.02 9.27
CA PRO A 46 -2.89 22.51 10.05
C PRO A 46 -3.12 22.56 11.58
N LEU A 47 -4.37 22.50 12.03
CA LEU A 47 -4.75 22.53 13.45
C LEU A 47 -4.86 21.14 14.10
N THR A 48 -4.49 20.08 13.37
CA THR A 48 -4.62 18.68 13.82
C THR A 48 -3.32 18.18 14.41
N ASP A 49 -3.41 17.40 15.49
CA ASP A 49 -2.24 16.83 16.15
C ASP A 49 -1.46 15.87 15.23
N LYS A 50 -0.14 15.78 15.44
CA LYS A 50 0.74 14.92 14.63
C LYS A 50 0.34 13.45 14.69
N GLN A 51 -0.23 13.00 15.81
CA GLN A 51 -0.69 11.63 15.99
C GLN A 51 -1.95 11.36 15.17
N ASP A 52 -2.89 12.31 15.17
CA ASP A 52 -4.12 12.22 14.38
C ASP A 52 -3.81 12.30 12.87
N LEU A 53 -2.89 13.16 12.46
CA LEU A 53 -2.40 13.20 11.07
C LEU A 53 -1.78 11.87 10.64
N LEU A 54 -1.02 11.20 11.52
CA LEU A 54 -0.46 9.88 11.26
C LEU A 54 -1.56 8.80 11.16
N ALA A 55 -2.58 8.86 12.02
CA ALA A 55 -3.72 7.94 11.97
C ALA A 55 -4.52 8.13 10.67
N MET A 56 -4.76 9.37 10.27
CA MET A 56 -5.43 9.70 9.00
C MET A 56 -4.62 9.24 7.78
N ALA A 57 -3.30 9.45 7.79
CA ALA A 57 -2.42 8.97 6.72
C ALA A 57 -2.42 7.43 6.63
N SER A 58 -2.36 6.74 7.77
CA SER A 58 -2.42 5.28 7.83
C SER A 58 -3.74 4.75 7.29
N LEU A 59 -4.85 5.42 7.61
CA LEU A 59 -6.17 5.10 7.08
C LEU A 59 -6.24 5.33 5.56
N GLU A 60 -5.78 6.47 5.05
CA GLU A 60 -5.76 6.79 3.61
C GLU A 60 -4.98 5.73 2.82
N VAL A 61 -3.77 5.38 3.28
CA VAL A 61 -2.91 4.39 2.63
C VAL A 61 -3.56 3.00 2.66
N THR A 62 -4.16 2.61 3.79
CA THR A 62 -4.84 1.31 3.91
C THR A 62 -6.06 1.22 2.98
N VAL A 63 -6.89 2.26 2.93
CA VAL A 63 -8.05 2.33 2.03
C VAL A 63 -7.59 2.27 0.57
N ARG A 64 -6.52 2.98 0.21
CA ARG A 64 -5.95 2.94 -1.14
C ARG A 64 -5.46 1.53 -1.50
N ALA A 65 -4.74 0.88 -0.59
CA ALA A 65 -4.26 -0.49 -0.79
C ALA A 65 -5.42 -1.48 -0.98
N LEU A 66 -6.46 -1.39 -0.14
CA LEU A 66 -7.65 -2.24 -0.23
C LEU A 66 -8.43 -2.02 -1.53
N ASN A 67 -8.62 -0.78 -1.95
CA ASN A 67 -9.28 -0.46 -3.22
C ASN A 67 -8.47 -0.97 -4.42
N ALA A 68 -7.14 -0.84 -4.39
CA ALA A 68 -6.28 -1.38 -5.44
C ALA A 68 -6.37 -2.91 -5.54
N THR A 69 -6.44 -3.62 -4.40
CA THR A 69 -6.69 -5.06 -4.39
C THR A 69 -8.08 -5.43 -4.90
N ALA A 70 -9.12 -4.66 -4.56
CA ALA A 70 -10.47 -4.92 -5.05
C ALA A 70 -10.56 -4.78 -6.59
N VAL A 71 -10.01 -3.70 -7.14
CA VAL A 71 -9.95 -3.48 -8.60
C VAL A 71 -9.17 -4.60 -9.29
N ARG A 72 -8.07 -5.06 -8.69
CA ARG A 72 -7.27 -6.16 -9.23
C ARG A 72 -8.04 -7.50 -9.19
N GLN A 73 -8.75 -7.78 -8.10
CA GLN A 73 -9.57 -8.99 -7.99
C GLN A 73 -10.73 -9.00 -8.98
N GLU A 74 -11.35 -7.84 -9.23
CA GLU A 74 -12.41 -7.69 -10.22
C GLU A 74 -11.86 -7.96 -11.64
N ALA A 75 -10.72 -7.36 -11.99
CA ALA A 75 -10.08 -7.61 -13.29
C ALA A 75 -9.63 -9.08 -13.49
N GLU A 76 -9.13 -9.73 -12.44
CA GLU A 76 -8.77 -11.16 -12.47
C GLU A 76 -10.02 -12.05 -12.61
N ALA A 77 -11.13 -11.68 -11.95
CA ALA A 77 -12.40 -12.39 -12.07
C ALA A 77 -13.01 -12.27 -13.48
N ASP A 78 -12.98 -11.07 -14.08
CA ASP A 78 -13.43 -10.85 -15.46
C ASP A 78 -12.61 -11.65 -16.47
N ALA A 79 -11.28 -11.67 -16.31
CA ALA A 79 -10.40 -12.45 -17.17
C ALA A 79 -10.66 -13.97 -17.04
N ALA A 80 -10.91 -14.46 -15.82
CA ALA A 80 -11.27 -15.85 -15.57
C ALA A 80 -12.64 -16.21 -16.18
N LEU A 81 -13.62 -15.30 -16.11
CA LEU A 81 -14.94 -15.49 -16.71
C LEU A 81 -14.83 -15.62 -18.24
N GLY A 82 -14.08 -14.71 -18.89
CA GLY A 82 -13.87 -14.75 -20.34
C GLY A 82 -13.15 -16.02 -20.81
N ALA A 83 -12.22 -16.56 -20.01
CA ALA A 83 -11.59 -17.84 -20.31
C ALA A 83 -12.58 -19.01 -20.23
N ILE A 84 -13.51 -18.99 -19.28
CA ILE A 84 -14.58 -20.00 -19.15
C ILE A 84 -15.55 -19.91 -20.33
N GLU A 85 -15.94 -18.71 -20.74
CA GLU A 85 -16.79 -18.49 -21.91
C GLU A 85 -16.15 -19.05 -23.18
N HIS A 86 -14.85 -18.83 -23.38
CA HIS A 86 -14.13 -19.36 -24.53
C HIS A 86 -14.08 -20.90 -24.52
N MET A 87 -13.82 -21.53 -23.37
CA MET A 87 -13.83 -22.99 -23.23
C MET A 87 -15.22 -23.60 -23.46
N LEU A 88 -16.29 -22.92 -23.04
CA LEU A 88 -17.66 -23.35 -23.29
C LEU A 88 -18.01 -23.25 -24.78
N ALA A 89 -17.55 -22.21 -25.47
CA ALA A 89 -17.74 -22.06 -26.91
C ALA A 89 -17.04 -23.18 -27.70
N ASP A 90 -15.84 -23.57 -27.29
CA ASP A 90 -15.07 -24.65 -27.92
C ASP A 90 -15.71 -26.05 -27.71
N LEU A 91 -16.52 -26.24 -26.67
CA LEU A 91 -17.25 -27.48 -26.40
C LEU A 91 -18.62 -27.55 -27.08
N GLN A 92 -19.13 -26.43 -27.58
CA GLN A 92 -20.44 -26.34 -28.26
C GLN A 92 -20.34 -26.35 -29.80
N GLY A 93 -19.12 -26.35 -30.35
CA GLY A 93 -18.83 -26.57 -31.78
C GLY A 93 -18.38 -27.99 -32.08
#